data_AF-A0A1Q2CWE9-F1
#
_entry.id   AF-A0A1Q2CWE9-F1
#
_cell.length_a   1.000
_cell.length_b   1.000
_cell.length_c   1.000
_cell.angle_alpha   90.00
_cell.angle_beta   90.00
_cell.angle_gamma   90.00
#
_symmetry.space_group_name_H-M   'P 1'
#
loop_
_entity.id
_entity.type
_entity.pdbx_description
1 polymer ?
#
loop_
_entity_poly.entity_id
_entity_poly.type
_entity_poly.pdbx_seq_one_letter_code
_entity_poly.pdbx_strand_id
1 'polypeptide(L)'
;MNMTTNTSRPATDAVIAQHRQLTETLPFADEQDFEDAHRGFIAALSPAVVKAADGRVAWDNDSYAFLDGEAPDTVNPSLWRQSKLNIIQGLFEVVPGIYQIRGLDLSVMTVIEGERGVIVVDPLISSETAAAAMGLYREHRGDRPVTAPRSSEAHAARSAPDSARRRPWVR
;
A
#
# COMPACT_ATOMS: atom_id res chain seq x y z
N MET A 1 4.35 -17.08 -42.82
CA MET A 1 4.12 -16.15 -41.69
C MET A 1 4.50 -16.90 -40.42
N ASN A 2 5.66 -16.62 -39.85
CA ASN A 2 6.13 -17.29 -38.63
C ASN A 2 5.60 -16.49 -37.43
N MET A 3 4.54 -16.98 -36.77
CA MET A 3 4.05 -16.40 -35.53
C MET A 3 5.00 -16.78 -34.41
N THR A 4 5.99 -15.93 -34.11
CA THR A 4 6.72 -16.02 -32.85
C THR A 4 5.73 -15.72 -31.72
N THR A 5 5.36 -16.76 -30.97
CA THR A 5 4.64 -16.64 -29.71
C THR A 5 5.50 -15.82 -28.74
N ASN A 6 5.14 -14.55 -28.53
CA ASN A 6 5.83 -13.64 -27.63
C ASN A 6 5.42 -13.91 -26.17
N THR A 7 5.76 -15.10 -25.67
CA THR A 7 5.47 -15.54 -24.30
C THR A 7 6.71 -15.43 -23.42
N SER A 8 6.51 -15.18 -22.12
CA SER A 8 7.59 -15.18 -21.13
C SER A 8 8.37 -16.50 -21.16
N ARG A 9 9.68 -16.42 -20.94
CA ARG A 9 10.60 -17.57 -20.91
C ARG A 9 10.95 -17.95 -19.47
N PRO A 10 11.28 -19.22 -19.18
CA PRO A 10 11.77 -19.62 -17.87
C PRO A 10 13.11 -18.92 -17.55
N ALA A 11 13.42 -18.81 -16.26
CA ALA A 11 14.74 -18.36 -15.80
C ALA A 11 15.83 -19.32 -16.30
N THR A 12 16.98 -18.78 -16.67
CA THR A 12 18.14 -19.60 -17.07
C THR A 12 18.92 -20.05 -15.83
N ASP A 13 19.73 -21.09 -15.98
CA ASP A 13 20.60 -21.59 -14.89
C ASP A 13 21.48 -20.48 -14.28
N ALA A 14 21.94 -19.53 -15.10
CA ALA A 14 22.72 -18.39 -14.64
C ALA A 14 21.92 -17.46 -13.71
N VAL A 15 20.63 -17.22 -14.03
CA VAL A 15 19.73 -16.41 -13.18
C VAL A 15 19.43 -17.15 -11.88
N ILE A 16 19.13 -18.45 -11.95
CA ILE A 16 18.85 -19.29 -10.78
C ILE A 16 20.07 -19.33 -9.83
N ALA A 17 21.27 -19.50 -10.38
CA ALA A 17 22.50 -19.47 -9.59
C ALA A 17 22.71 -18.12 -8.89
N GLN A 18 22.41 -17.00 -9.56
CA GLN A 18 22.49 -15.67 -8.95
C GLN A 18 21.45 -15.48 -7.84
N HIS A 19 20.22 -15.95 -8.03
CA HIS A 19 19.19 -15.91 -6.98
C HIS A 19 19.61 -16.73 -5.76
N ARG A 20 20.16 -17.93 -5.96
CA ARG A 20 20.69 -18.77 -4.87
C ARG A 20 21.78 -18.05 -4.08
N GLN A 21 22.72 -17.41 -4.77
CA GLN A 21 23.78 -16.62 -4.13
C GLN A 21 23.21 -15.51 -3.25
N LEU A 22 22.14 -14.83 -3.67
CA LEU A 22 21.47 -13.81 -2.86
C LEU A 22 20.86 -14.42 -1.60
N THR A 23 20.17 -15.56 -1.72
CA THR A 23 19.58 -16.27 -0.57
C THR A 23 20.63 -16.68 0.47
N GLU A 24 21.84 -17.03 0.02
CA GLU A 24 22.95 -17.43 0.91
C GLU A 24 23.69 -16.24 1.55
N THR A 25 23.65 -15.06 0.93
CA THR A 25 24.47 -13.90 1.35
C THR A 25 23.69 -12.80 2.05
N LEU A 26 22.38 -12.69 1.81
CA LEU A 26 21.51 -11.71 2.48
C LEU A 26 20.88 -12.32 3.74
N PRO A 27 20.58 -11.49 4.77
CA PRO A 27 20.05 -11.97 6.05
C PRO A 27 18.55 -12.28 5.97
N PHE A 28 18.14 -13.28 5.20
CA PHE A 28 16.71 -13.64 5.05
C PHE A 28 16.06 -14.16 6.33
N ALA A 29 16.85 -14.65 7.29
CA ALA A 29 16.36 -15.04 8.61
C ALA A 29 16.03 -13.85 9.54
N ASP A 30 16.42 -12.62 9.16
CA ASP A 30 15.98 -11.41 9.85
C ASP A 30 14.58 -11.02 9.37
N GLU A 31 13.60 -11.21 10.25
CA GLU A 31 12.19 -10.94 9.99
C GLU A 31 11.67 -9.68 10.71
N GLN A 32 12.54 -8.83 11.26
CA GLN A 32 12.14 -7.62 11.99
C GLN A 32 11.23 -6.71 11.15
N ASP A 33 11.50 -6.57 9.84
CA ASP A 33 10.66 -5.76 8.95
C ASP A 33 9.22 -6.29 8.88
N PHE A 34 9.01 -7.61 8.96
CA PHE A 34 7.68 -8.19 8.97
C PHE A 34 6.95 -7.91 10.28
N GLU A 35 7.67 -8.00 11.42
CA GLU A 35 7.11 -7.63 12.72
C GLU A 35 6.70 -6.14 12.74
N ASP A 36 7.59 -5.27 12.28
CA ASP A 36 7.37 -3.82 12.23
C ASP A 36 6.24 -3.46 11.27
N ALA A 37 6.14 -4.15 10.13
CA ALA A 37 5.04 -3.97 9.21
C ALA A 37 3.69 -4.42 9.80
N HIS A 38 3.63 -5.43 10.68
CA HIS A 38 2.36 -5.83 11.30
C HIS A 38 2.04 -5.05 12.59
N ARG A 39 3.02 -4.36 13.16
CA ARG A 39 2.86 -3.65 14.41
C ARG A 39 1.76 -2.58 14.33
N GLY A 40 0.89 -2.60 15.34
CA GLY A 40 -0.21 -1.64 15.46
C GLY A 40 -1.38 -1.89 14.51
N PHE A 41 -1.45 -3.04 13.83
CA PHE A 41 -2.59 -3.39 12.96
C PHE A 41 -3.93 -3.26 13.68
N ILE A 42 -4.89 -2.59 13.04
CA ILE A 42 -6.27 -2.43 13.54
C ILE A 42 -7.25 -3.18 12.63
N ALA A 43 -7.20 -2.90 11.33
CA ALA A 43 -8.14 -3.45 10.36
C ALA A 43 -7.59 -3.39 8.94
N ALA A 44 -8.10 -4.27 8.08
CA ALA A 44 -7.77 -4.33 6.66
C ALA A 44 -9.02 -4.07 5.83
N LEU A 45 -8.87 -3.49 4.64
CA LEU A 45 -9.97 -3.40 3.68
C LEU A 45 -10.28 -4.81 3.13
N SER A 46 -11.56 -5.22 3.09
CA SER A 46 -11.98 -6.52 2.55
C SER A 46 -13.27 -6.39 1.74
N PRO A 47 -13.25 -6.63 0.40
CA PRO A 47 -12.08 -6.92 -0.43
C PRO A 47 -11.10 -5.75 -0.49
N ALA A 48 -9.80 -5.98 -0.72
CA ALA A 48 -8.78 -4.92 -0.79
C ALA A 48 -8.77 -4.21 -2.16
N VAL A 49 -9.97 -3.89 -2.65
CA VAL A 49 -10.23 -3.32 -3.97
C VAL A 49 -10.98 -2.00 -3.80
N VAL A 50 -10.40 -0.93 -4.33
CA VAL A 50 -11.01 0.39 -4.39
C VAL A 50 -11.55 0.63 -5.79
N LYS A 51 -12.84 0.94 -5.89
CA LYS A 51 -13.51 1.26 -7.16
C LYS A 51 -13.91 2.73 -7.21
N ALA A 52 -13.82 3.31 -8.40
CA ALA A 52 -14.41 4.59 -8.73
C ALA A 52 -15.93 4.48 -8.87
N ALA A 53 -16.61 5.63 -8.87
CA ALA A 53 -18.07 5.69 -8.98
C ALA A 53 -18.62 5.12 -10.31
N ASP A 54 -17.79 5.11 -11.36
CA ASP A 54 -18.09 4.49 -12.66
C ASP A 54 -17.87 2.96 -12.69
N GLY A 55 -17.47 2.37 -11.55
CA GLY A 55 -17.21 0.93 -11.40
C GLY A 55 -15.79 0.50 -11.78
N ARG A 56 -14.96 1.42 -12.28
CA ARG A 56 -13.57 1.15 -12.67
C ARG A 56 -12.70 0.92 -11.44
N VAL A 57 -11.80 -0.05 -11.51
CA VAL A 57 -10.85 -0.34 -10.42
C VAL A 57 -9.81 0.77 -10.35
N ALA A 58 -9.77 1.49 -9.24
CA ALA A 58 -8.76 2.51 -8.95
C ALA A 58 -7.52 1.91 -8.28
N TRP A 59 -7.72 0.91 -7.42
CA TRP A 59 -6.66 0.14 -6.78
C TRP A 59 -7.14 -1.29 -6.49
N ASP A 60 -6.28 -2.28 -6.64
CA ASP A 60 -6.57 -3.69 -6.36
C ASP A 60 -5.33 -4.35 -5.75
N ASN A 61 -5.30 -4.40 -4.41
CA ASN A 61 -4.23 -5.04 -3.68
C ASN A 61 -4.39 -6.57 -3.66
N ASP A 62 -5.63 -7.09 -3.82
CA ASP A 62 -5.92 -8.53 -3.88
C ASP A 62 -5.31 -9.19 -5.12
N SER A 63 -5.10 -8.42 -6.20
CA SER A 63 -4.40 -8.90 -7.40
C SER A 63 -2.97 -9.41 -7.15
N TYR A 64 -2.37 -9.06 -6.01
CA TYR A 64 -1.05 -9.52 -5.58
C TYR A 64 -1.07 -10.74 -4.66
N ALA A 65 -2.21 -11.43 -4.51
CA ALA A 65 -2.33 -12.65 -3.70
C ALA A 65 -1.37 -13.78 -4.12
N PHE A 66 -0.81 -13.72 -5.33
CA PHE A 66 0.24 -14.65 -5.80
C PHE A 66 1.57 -14.50 -5.05
N LEU A 67 1.78 -13.43 -4.28
CA LEU A 67 2.98 -13.21 -3.47
C LEU A 67 3.06 -14.09 -2.20
N ASP A 68 2.08 -14.97 -2.00
CA ASP A 68 2.15 -15.98 -0.95
C ASP A 68 3.22 -17.04 -1.24
N GLY A 69 3.88 -17.54 -0.19
CA GLY A 69 4.93 -18.55 -0.29
C GLY A 69 6.31 -18.04 -0.72
N GLU A 70 7.06 -18.96 -1.34
CA GLU A 70 8.47 -18.81 -1.73
C GLU A 70 8.63 -18.06 -3.06
N ALA A 71 9.78 -17.38 -3.22
CA ALA A 71 10.10 -16.67 -4.44
C ALA A 71 10.25 -17.66 -5.62
N PRO A 72 9.55 -17.46 -6.74
CA PRO A 72 9.80 -18.26 -7.94
C PRO A 72 11.17 -17.91 -8.55
N ASP A 73 11.77 -18.86 -9.28
CA ASP A 73 13.07 -18.68 -9.94
C ASP A 73 13.15 -17.48 -10.90
N THR A 74 12.00 -17.00 -11.37
CA THR A 74 11.88 -15.83 -12.26
C THR A 74 11.86 -14.49 -11.53
N VAL A 75 11.86 -14.47 -10.20
CA VAL A 75 11.84 -13.24 -9.40
C VAL A 75 13.01 -13.24 -8.43
N ASN A 76 13.68 -12.09 -8.31
CA ASN A 76 14.73 -11.91 -7.34
C ASN A 76 14.20 -12.13 -5.90
N PRO A 77 14.83 -12.98 -5.07
CA PRO A 77 14.31 -13.32 -3.74
C PRO A 77 14.22 -12.13 -2.79
N SER A 78 15.13 -11.16 -2.89
CA SER A 78 15.06 -9.93 -2.09
C SER A 78 13.89 -9.05 -2.52
N LEU A 79 13.60 -8.97 -3.82
CA LEU A 79 12.43 -8.27 -4.33
C LEU A 79 11.13 -8.97 -3.94
N TRP A 80 11.12 -10.30 -3.90
CA TRP A 80 9.97 -11.07 -3.41
C TRP A 80 9.66 -10.74 -1.95
N ARG A 81 10.67 -10.76 -1.08
CA ARG A 81 10.53 -10.33 0.33
C ARG A 81 9.98 -8.91 0.44
N GLN A 82 10.52 -7.96 -0.32
CA GLN A 82 10.02 -6.57 -0.32
C GLN A 82 8.58 -6.47 -0.84
N SER A 83 8.23 -7.24 -1.86
CA SER A 83 6.87 -7.29 -2.40
C SER A 83 5.89 -7.80 -1.34
N LYS A 84 6.25 -8.84 -0.58
CA LYS A 84 5.45 -9.35 0.54
C LYS A 84 5.23 -8.28 1.63
N LEU A 85 6.27 -7.52 1.98
CA LEU A 85 6.14 -6.40 2.92
C LEU A 85 5.20 -5.30 2.39
N ASN A 86 5.34 -4.94 1.12
CA ASN A 86 4.60 -3.84 0.51
C ASN A 86 3.09 -4.11 0.36
N ILE A 87 2.68 -5.39 0.26
CA ILE A 87 1.25 -5.74 0.14
C ILE A 87 0.52 -5.82 1.47
N ILE A 88 1.22 -5.68 2.61
CA ILE A 88 0.59 -5.58 3.93
C ILE A 88 -0.21 -4.26 3.98
N GLN A 89 -1.53 -4.38 3.90
CA GLN A 89 -2.45 -3.25 3.81
C GLN A 89 -3.36 -3.15 5.03
N GLY A 90 -3.84 -1.93 5.28
CA GLY A 90 -4.83 -1.66 6.30
C GLY A 90 -4.59 -0.37 7.07
N LEU A 91 -5.32 -0.23 8.16
CA LEU A 91 -5.21 0.80 9.18
C LEU A 91 -4.31 0.30 10.31
N PHE A 92 -3.32 1.12 10.67
CA PHE A 92 -2.34 0.83 11.71
C PHE A 92 -2.22 2.01 12.67
N GLU A 93 -2.13 1.73 13.97
CA GLU A 93 -1.72 2.69 14.99
C GLU A 93 -0.19 2.73 15.09
N VAL A 94 0.41 3.89 14.80
CA VAL A 94 1.86 4.07 14.94
C VAL A 94 2.18 4.32 16.41
N VAL A 95 1.46 5.28 16.99
CA VAL A 95 1.45 5.66 18.41
C VAL A 95 0.05 6.21 18.73
N PRO A 96 -0.33 6.32 20.01
CA PRO A 96 -1.66 6.86 20.37
C PRO A 96 -1.96 8.19 19.67
N GLY A 97 -3.06 8.22 18.91
CA GLY A 97 -3.51 9.40 18.17
C GLY A 97 -2.88 9.59 16.78
N ILE A 98 -1.94 8.72 16.35
CA ILE A 98 -1.34 8.76 15.00
C ILE A 98 -1.57 7.43 14.31
N TYR A 99 -2.27 7.49 13.18
CA TYR A 99 -2.66 6.33 12.39
C TYR A 99 -2.13 6.43 10.98
N GLN A 100 -1.82 5.29 10.39
CA GLN A 100 -1.45 5.19 8.99
C GLN A 100 -2.38 4.21 8.28
N ILE A 101 -2.76 4.58 7.07
CA ILE A 101 -3.44 3.71 6.13
C ILE A 101 -2.44 3.38 5.02
N ARG A 102 -2.13 2.09 4.87
CA ARG A 102 -1.07 1.58 4.00
C ARG A 102 -1.64 0.56 3.00
N GLY A 103 -1.00 0.41 1.85
CA GLY A 103 -1.36 -0.60 0.85
C GLY A 103 -2.70 -0.37 0.13
N LEU A 104 -3.30 0.81 0.25
CA LEU A 104 -4.49 1.23 -0.52
C LEU A 104 -4.15 2.17 -1.70
N ASP A 105 -2.87 2.47 -1.87
CA ASP A 105 -2.26 3.22 -2.97
C ASP A 105 -0.74 2.99 -2.89
N LEU A 106 0.04 3.61 -3.76
CA LEU A 106 1.51 3.59 -3.73
C LEU A 106 2.07 4.25 -2.46
N SER A 107 1.42 5.31 -1.98
CA SER A 107 1.85 6.06 -0.79
C SER A 107 1.07 5.68 0.46
N VAL A 108 1.55 6.17 1.60
CA VAL A 108 0.90 6.01 2.91
C VAL A 108 0.16 7.30 3.24
N MET A 109 -1.11 7.18 3.65
CA MET A 109 -1.85 8.28 4.23
C MET A 109 -1.71 8.25 5.74
N THR A 110 -1.37 9.39 6.35
CA THR A 110 -1.28 9.51 7.82
C THR A 110 -2.42 10.37 8.34
N VAL A 111 -3.08 9.92 9.41
CA VAL A 111 -4.15 10.63 10.11
C VAL A 111 -3.69 10.90 11.54
N ILE A 112 -3.70 12.18 11.94
CA ILE A 112 -3.30 12.63 13.26
C ILE A 112 -4.53 13.19 13.97
N GLU A 113 -4.91 12.57 15.09
CA GLU A 113 -6.01 13.00 15.93
C GLU A 113 -5.62 14.22 16.77
N GLY A 114 -6.46 15.26 16.74
CA GLY A 114 -6.37 16.43 17.60
C GLY A 114 -7.71 16.73 18.27
N GLU A 115 -7.74 17.77 19.10
CA GLU A 115 -8.92 18.11 19.91
C GLU A 115 -10.16 18.48 19.09
N ARG A 116 -9.96 19.09 17.91
CA ARG A 116 -11.04 19.63 17.07
C ARG A 116 -11.37 18.78 15.85
N GLY A 117 -10.65 17.68 15.63
CA GLY A 117 -10.73 16.88 14.41
C GLY A 117 -9.39 16.22 14.09
N VAL A 118 -9.17 15.95 12.81
CA VAL A 118 -7.95 15.28 12.33
C VAL A 118 -7.15 16.15 11.36
N ILE A 119 -5.84 15.93 11.34
CA ILE A 119 -4.93 16.38 10.29
C ILE A 119 -4.67 15.17 9.39
N VAL A 120 -4.83 15.34 8.08
CA VAL A 120 -4.54 14.29 7.09
C VAL A 120 -3.29 14.68 6.32
N VAL A 121 -2.29 13.80 6.30
CA VAL A 121 -1.02 13.99 5.60
C VAL A 121 -0.93 12.97 4.46
N ASP A 122 -0.52 13.44 3.29
CA ASP A 122 -0.33 12.65 2.06
C ASP A 122 -1.55 11.79 1.70
N PRO A 123 -2.67 12.42 1.28
CA PRO A 123 -3.94 11.74 1.02
C PRO A 123 -3.94 11.02 -0.34
N LEU A 124 -2.94 10.17 -0.56
CA LEU A 124 -2.81 9.22 -1.66
C LEU A 124 -2.81 9.88 -3.06
N ILE A 125 -2.80 9.08 -4.13
CA ILE A 125 -2.79 9.58 -5.51
C ILE A 125 -4.20 9.99 -5.96
N SER A 126 -5.19 9.14 -5.68
CA SER A 126 -6.55 9.31 -6.20
C SER A 126 -7.53 9.71 -5.11
N SER A 127 -8.61 10.40 -5.49
CA SER A 127 -9.71 10.71 -4.57
C SER A 127 -10.39 9.45 -4.03
N GLU A 128 -10.45 8.41 -4.84
CA GLU A 128 -11.09 7.13 -4.57
C GLU A 128 -10.33 6.39 -3.47
N THR A 129 -9.01 6.27 -3.60
CA THR A 129 -8.13 5.64 -2.61
C THR A 129 -8.12 6.45 -1.31
N ALA A 130 -8.04 7.78 -1.39
CA ALA A 130 -8.12 8.65 -0.21
C ALA A 130 -9.46 8.51 0.53
N ALA A 131 -10.58 8.43 -0.20
CA ALA A 131 -11.90 8.24 0.39
C ALA A 131 -12.04 6.87 1.04
N ALA A 132 -11.58 5.80 0.39
CA ALA A 132 -11.58 4.45 0.97
C ALA A 132 -10.73 4.39 2.25
N ALA A 133 -9.53 4.98 2.22
CA ALA A 133 -8.63 5.05 3.36
C ALA A 133 -9.23 5.83 4.54
N MET A 134 -9.86 6.99 4.28
CA MET A 134 -10.56 7.73 5.33
C MET A 134 -11.80 7.02 5.83
N GLY A 135 -12.52 6.29 4.97
CA GLY A 135 -13.63 5.43 5.36
C GLY A 135 -13.20 4.37 6.36
N LEU A 136 -12.11 3.64 6.05
CA LEU A 136 -11.53 2.64 6.96
C LEU A 136 -11.11 3.27 8.30
N TYR A 137 -10.46 4.43 8.29
CA TYR A 137 -10.15 5.16 9.52
C TYR A 137 -11.41 5.49 10.33
N ARG A 138 -12.44 6.07 9.69
CA ARG A 138 -13.68 6.51 10.35
C ARG A 138 -14.48 5.36 10.95
N GLU A 139 -14.47 4.19 10.32
CA GLU A 139 -15.11 2.98 10.83
C GLU A 139 -14.58 2.56 12.21
N HIS A 140 -13.27 2.72 12.44
CA HIS A 140 -12.62 2.28 13.67
C HIS A 140 -12.32 3.39 14.68
N ARG A 141 -12.22 4.64 14.23
CA ARG A 141 -11.81 5.80 15.05
C ARG A 141 -12.89 6.88 15.18
N GLY A 142 -14.03 6.70 14.51
CA GLY A 142 -15.15 7.65 14.51
C GLY A 142 -15.01 8.75 13.46
N ASP A 143 -16.13 9.42 13.19
CA ASP A 143 -16.22 10.45 12.15
C ASP A 143 -15.77 11.83 12.64
N ARG A 144 -14.45 11.98 12.80
CA ARG A 144 -13.83 13.27 13.16
C ARG A 144 -13.64 14.13 11.90
N PRO A 145 -13.94 15.45 11.96
CA PRO A 145 -13.79 16.32 10.79
C PRO A 145 -12.32 16.50 10.40
N VAL A 146 -12.03 16.54 9.10
CA VAL A 146 -10.70 16.90 8.60
C VAL A 146 -10.51 18.41 8.73
N THR A 147 -9.57 18.81 9.58
CA THR A 147 -9.30 20.22 9.90
C THR A 147 -8.13 20.80 9.11
N ALA A 148 -7.20 19.97 8.66
CA ALA A 148 -6.09 20.39 7.82
C ALA A 148 -5.58 19.24 6.93
N PRO A 149 -5.64 19.38 5.60
CA PRO A 149 -4.87 18.55 4.69
C PRO A 149 -3.43 19.09 4.55
N ARG A 150 -2.44 18.20 4.59
CA ARG A 150 -1.02 18.49 4.41
C ARG A 150 -0.43 17.55 3.37
N SER A 151 0.47 18.07 2.54
CA SER A 151 1.38 17.24 1.75
C SER A 151 2.77 17.41 2.31
N SER A 152 3.50 16.31 2.48
CA SER A 152 4.88 16.32 2.94
C SER A 152 5.83 16.76 1.82
N GLU A 153 5.48 16.48 0.56
CA GLU A 153 6.29 16.80 -0.63
C GLU A 153 5.40 17.15 -1.85
N ALA A 154 5.98 17.82 -2.85
CA ALA A 154 5.29 18.21 -4.09
C ALA A 154 5.29 17.12 -5.18
N HIS A 155 5.19 15.84 -4.79
CA HIS A 155 5.03 14.72 -5.71
C HIS A 155 3.55 14.33 -5.83
N ALA A 156 3.13 13.86 -7.02
CA ALA A 156 1.75 13.44 -7.26
C ALA A 156 1.28 12.34 -6.27
N ALA A 157 2.19 11.45 -5.86
CA ALA A 157 1.91 10.42 -4.85
C ALA A 157 1.56 10.94 -3.45
N ARG A 158 1.89 12.19 -3.13
CA ARG A 158 1.74 12.79 -1.79
C ARG A 158 0.88 14.05 -1.80
N SER A 159 0.53 14.52 -2.99
CA SER A 159 -0.24 15.74 -3.21
C SER A 159 -1.72 15.42 -3.19
N ALA A 160 -2.49 16.17 -2.40
CA ALA A 160 -3.94 16.05 -2.44
C ALA A 160 -4.48 16.21 -3.88
N PRO A 161 -5.37 15.30 -4.35
CA PRO A 161 -5.99 15.43 -5.66
C PRO A 161 -6.69 16.79 -5.78
N ASP A 162 -6.67 17.39 -6.97
CA ASP A 162 -7.19 18.75 -7.19
C ASP A 162 -8.68 18.88 -6.82
N SER A 163 -9.45 17.79 -6.95
CA SER A 163 -10.85 17.69 -6.51
C SER A 163 -11.01 17.84 -4.99
N ALA A 164 -10.05 17.34 -4.21
CA ALA A 164 -10.05 17.38 -2.75
C ALA A 164 -9.54 18.72 -2.19
N ARG A 165 -8.90 19.55 -3.02
CA ARG A 165 -8.57 20.95 -2.68
C ARG A 165 -9.77 21.88 -2.86
N ARG A 166 -10.74 21.50 -3.70
CA ARG A 166 -11.88 22.34 -4.12
C ARG A 166 -13.23 21.94 -3.51
N ARG A 167 -13.37 20.73 -2.96
CA ARG A 167 -14.56 20.27 -2.25
C ARG A 167 -14.19 19.88 -0.81
N PRO A 168 -15.04 20.13 0.19
CA PRO A 168 -14.82 19.60 1.53
C PRO A 168 -14.69 18.08 1.39
N TRP A 169 -13.65 17.51 2.01
CA TRP A 169 -13.37 16.08 2.09
C TRP A 169 -14.59 15.33 2.66
N VAL A 170 -15.54 15.07 1.77
CA VAL A 170 -16.79 14.30 1.87
C VAL A 170 -17.45 14.35 3.26
N ARG A 171 -18.55 15.10 3.36
CA ARG A 171 -19.61 14.88 4.35
C ARG A 171 -20.16 13.46 4.23
#